data_AF-K0USN3-F1
#
_entry.id   AF-K0USN3-F1
#
_cell.length_a   1.000
_cell.length_b   1.000
_cell.length_c   1.000
_cell.angle_alpha   90.00
_cell.angle_beta   90.00
_cell.angle_gamma   90.00
#
_symmetry.space_group_name_H-M   'P 1'
#
loop_
_entity.id
_entity.type
_entity.pdbx_description
1 polymer ?
#
loop_
_entity_poly.entity_id
_entity_poly.type
_entity_poly.pdbx_seq_one_letter_code
_entity_poly.pdbx_strand_id
1 'polypeptide(L)'
;MVAQQRGHGADEPVSAWWPEFAQHDKHETTLSDLMAHRAGLPVLERPVSVAQAADPVAMADLLARQSPLWRPGTEHGYHALTFGWLVGEFVRRHTGMTVGEFTRRRLGDQLLIGASGAAVREAARISSPPPEQRVWSVENAPPIPDDTVAEMEAAIGDSESLFIRASSNPVASYNDPEVLAAGWPAAGLVATARDLANFYGDLIGGTLVAPGFLREAITERVRGCDRVLRLESAFGLGYMLPSQNFVVPEPAQPTVFGHPGAGGSVGLADLEHKIAFAFVPNLRRDWLAGDRRAYRLIAAVYDAL
;
A
#
# COMPACT_ATOMS: atom_id res chain seq x y z
N MET A 1 12.25 -6.21 -6.92
CA MET A 1 13.49 -5.86 -7.67
C MET A 1 14.74 -5.89 -6.79
N VAL A 2 14.85 -5.02 -5.76
CA VAL A 2 16.06 -4.93 -4.91
C VAL A 2 16.37 -6.25 -4.21
N ALA A 3 15.40 -6.87 -3.55
CA ALA A 3 15.56 -8.15 -2.86
C ALA A 3 16.12 -9.24 -3.79
N GLN A 4 15.52 -9.42 -4.98
CA GLN A 4 16.03 -10.36 -6.00
C GLN A 4 17.48 -10.06 -6.42
N GLN A 5 17.84 -8.80 -6.63
CA GLN A 5 19.18 -8.41 -7.11
C GLN A 5 20.27 -8.59 -6.04
N ARG A 6 19.87 -8.57 -4.77
CA ARG A 6 20.77 -8.69 -3.62
C ARG A 6 20.71 -10.06 -2.94
N GLY A 7 19.75 -10.90 -3.32
CA GLY A 7 19.59 -12.25 -2.78
C GLY A 7 18.91 -12.30 -1.41
N HIS A 8 18.07 -11.32 -1.07
CA HIS A 8 17.33 -11.33 0.21
C HIS A 8 16.15 -12.29 0.16
N GLY A 9 16.00 -13.09 1.22
CA GLY A 9 14.89 -14.01 1.44
C GLY A 9 13.80 -13.41 2.32
N ALA A 10 12.59 -13.98 2.25
CA ALA A 10 11.45 -13.52 3.04
C ALA A 10 11.68 -13.71 4.56
N ASP A 11 12.34 -14.79 4.96
CA ASP A 11 12.60 -15.10 6.37
C ASP A 11 13.86 -14.42 6.93
N GLU A 12 14.55 -13.61 6.13
CA GLU A 12 15.74 -12.90 6.59
C GLU A 12 15.37 -11.88 7.68
N PRO A 13 16.03 -11.90 8.85
CA PRO A 13 15.79 -10.92 9.89
C PRO A 13 16.09 -9.51 9.41
N VAL A 14 15.20 -8.56 9.67
CA VAL A 14 15.41 -7.13 9.38
C VAL A 14 16.68 -6.61 10.06
N SER A 15 16.99 -7.12 11.25
CA SER A 15 18.19 -6.76 12.01
C SER A 15 19.52 -7.13 11.33
N ALA A 16 19.52 -8.05 10.35
CA ALA A 16 20.72 -8.43 9.60
C ALA A 16 21.24 -7.29 8.71
N TRP A 17 20.34 -6.47 8.15
CA TRP A 17 20.69 -5.33 7.29
C TRP A 17 20.33 -3.98 7.92
N TRP A 18 19.48 -3.98 8.96
CA TRP A 18 19.09 -2.80 9.74
C TRP A 18 19.23 -3.06 11.25
N PRO A 19 20.47 -3.05 11.80
CA PRO A 19 20.71 -3.39 13.21
C PRO A 19 19.93 -2.53 14.19
N GLU A 20 19.73 -1.25 13.89
CA GLU A 20 18.98 -0.31 14.73
C GLU A 20 17.51 -0.73 14.87
N PHE A 21 16.95 -1.48 13.92
CA PHE A 21 15.58 -1.98 13.99
C PHE A 21 15.38 -3.01 15.10
N ALA A 22 16.44 -3.68 15.58
CA ALA A 22 16.35 -4.75 16.59
C ALA A 22 15.88 -4.28 17.99
N GLN A 23 15.78 -2.97 18.21
CA GLN A 23 15.31 -2.38 19.47
C GLN A 23 13.86 -2.78 19.80
N HIS A 24 13.50 -2.78 21.09
CA HIS A 24 12.14 -3.06 21.57
C HIS A 24 11.60 -4.41 21.08
N ASP A 25 12.41 -5.47 21.24
CA ASP A 25 12.07 -6.86 20.92
C ASP A 25 11.77 -7.16 19.44
N LYS A 26 12.14 -6.25 18.53
CA LYS A 26 11.95 -6.42 17.08
C LYS A 26 13.05 -7.26 16.40
N HIS A 27 14.00 -7.82 17.15
CA HIS A 27 15.17 -8.53 16.61
C HIS A 27 14.86 -9.76 15.74
N GLU A 28 13.74 -10.44 15.98
CA GLU A 28 13.26 -11.60 15.20
C GLU A 28 12.38 -11.21 14.00
N THR A 29 12.05 -9.93 13.83
CA THR A 29 11.17 -9.49 12.73
C THR A 29 11.79 -9.84 11.39
N THR A 30 11.08 -10.60 10.56
CA THR A 30 11.55 -10.98 9.23
C THR A 30 11.21 -9.94 8.17
N LEU A 31 11.84 -10.02 6.99
CA LEU A 31 11.43 -9.24 5.82
C LEU A 31 9.97 -9.51 5.44
N SER A 32 9.50 -10.76 5.60
CA SER A 32 8.10 -11.12 5.39
C SER A 32 7.17 -10.37 6.35
N ASP A 33 7.52 -10.27 7.63
CA ASP A 33 6.71 -9.54 8.60
C ASP A 33 6.65 -8.06 8.30
N LEU A 34 7.77 -7.47 7.88
CA LEU A 34 7.87 -6.08 7.45
C LEU A 34 6.97 -5.80 6.23
N MET A 35 7.02 -6.68 5.23
CA MET A 35 6.32 -6.52 3.96
C MET A 35 4.84 -6.92 4.02
N ALA A 36 4.43 -7.75 4.98
CA ALA A 36 3.05 -8.22 5.14
C ALA A 36 2.30 -7.50 6.27
N HIS A 37 2.74 -6.31 6.68
CA HIS A 37 2.11 -5.49 7.73
C HIS A 37 2.04 -6.14 9.12
N ARG A 38 3.01 -7.00 9.45
CA ARG A 38 3.09 -7.71 10.74
C ARG A 38 4.17 -7.17 11.68
N ALA A 39 4.88 -6.10 11.31
CA ALA A 39 5.94 -5.51 12.11
C ALA A 39 5.47 -4.75 13.37
N GLY A 40 4.15 -4.55 13.54
CA GLY A 40 3.60 -3.85 14.71
C GLY A 40 3.82 -2.34 14.74
N LEU A 41 4.11 -1.72 13.60
CA LEU A 41 4.40 -0.27 13.50
C LEU A 41 3.41 0.47 12.58
N PRO A 42 2.07 0.28 12.70
CA PRO A 42 1.13 0.88 11.76
C PRO A 42 0.98 2.40 11.92
N VAL A 43 1.44 2.97 13.04
CA VAL A 43 1.29 4.38 13.40
C VAL A 43 2.62 5.00 13.78
N LEU A 44 2.70 6.32 13.69
CA LEU A 44 3.72 7.14 14.34
C LEU A 44 3.18 7.56 15.72
N GLU A 45 3.87 7.21 16.80
CA GLU A 45 3.40 7.48 18.18
C GLU A 45 3.55 8.94 18.64
N ARG A 46 4.14 9.78 17.80
CA ARG A 46 4.24 11.22 18.01
C ARG A 46 3.74 11.98 16.79
N PRO A 47 3.28 13.23 16.95
CA PRO A 47 3.03 14.10 15.81
C PRO A 47 4.29 14.30 14.96
N VAL A 48 4.10 14.22 13.65
CA VAL A 48 5.12 14.45 12.61
C VAL A 48 4.56 15.46 11.61
N SER A 49 5.37 16.45 11.22
CA SER A 49 5.00 17.40 10.17
C SER A 49 5.28 16.85 8.77
N VAL A 50 4.66 17.42 7.73
CA VAL A 50 4.95 17.07 6.33
C VAL A 50 6.44 17.20 6.02
N ALA A 51 7.09 18.28 6.51
CA ALA A 51 8.51 18.51 6.32
C ALA A 51 9.39 17.45 6.99
N GLN A 52 9.03 16.98 8.19
CA GLN A 52 9.74 15.88 8.85
C GLN A 52 9.54 14.56 8.10
N ALA A 53 8.33 14.30 7.62
CA ALA A 53 7.98 13.10 6.87
C ALA A 53 8.66 13.03 5.48
N ALA A 54 9.16 14.15 4.96
CA ALA A 54 9.95 14.22 3.74
C ALA A 54 11.39 13.70 3.90
N ASP A 55 11.89 13.52 5.13
CA ASP A 55 13.20 12.93 5.41
C ASP A 55 13.05 11.42 5.66
N PRO A 56 13.33 10.55 4.66
CA PRO A 56 13.16 9.11 4.82
C PRO A 56 14.10 8.50 5.87
N VAL A 57 15.26 9.09 6.12
CA VAL A 57 16.22 8.60 7.13
C VAL A 57 15.68 8.88 8.52
N ALA A 58 15.24 10.12 8.76
CA ALA A 58 14.65 10.50 10.05
C ALA A 58 13.41 9.66 10.38
N MET A 59 12.56 9.39 9.38
CA MET A 59 11.36 8.56 9.55
C MET A 59 11.70 7.08 9.81
N ALA A 60 12.69 6.53 9.13
CA ALA A 60 13.18 5.18 9.40
C ALA A 60 13.74 5.08 10.82
N ASP A 61 14.61 6.01 11.22
CA ASP A 61 15.21 6.04 12.57
C ASP A 61 14.16 6.14 13.68
N LEU A 62 13.12 6.95 13.46
CA LEU A 62 11.99 7.05 14.37
C LEU A 62 11.30 5.69 14.54
N LEU A 63 10.96 5.02 13.43
CA LEU A 63 10.25 3.74 13.45
C LEU A 63 11.11 2.60 14.02
N ALA A 64 12.41 2.58 13.76
CA ALA A 64 13.35 1.62 14.35
C ALA A 64 13.38 1.71 15.87
N ARG A 65 13.28 2.93 16.43
CA ARG A 65 13.27 3.20 17.88
C ARG A 65 11.89 3.11 18.52
N GLN A 66 10.82 2.94 17.74
CA GLN A 66 9.48 2.80 18.28
C GLN A 66 9.26 1.37 18.80
N SER A 67 8.52 1.24 19.90
CA SER A 67 8.03 -0.06 20.35
C SER A 67 6.89 -0.51 19.43
N PRO A 68 6.83 -1.78 19.02
CA PRO A 68 5.73 -2.25 18.21
C PRO A 68 4.47 -2.37 19.08
N LEU A 69 3.29 -2.06 18.51
CA LEU A 69 1.99 -2.13 19.21
C LEU A 69 1.58 -3.57 19.54
N TRP A 70 2.13 -4.54 18.82
CA TRP A 70 1.99 -5.96 19.07
C TRP A 70 3.32 -6.66 18.78
N ARG A 71 3.50 -7.89 19.27
CA ARG A 71 4.72 -8.64 18.97
C ARG A 71 4.82 -8.88 17.44
N PRO A 72 5.93 -8.52 16.78
CA PRO A 72 6.06 -8.76 15.35
C PRO A 72 5.76 -10.21 14.96
N GLY A 73 5.01 -10.39 13.87
CA GLY A 73 4.59 -11.70 13.38
C GLY A 73 3.34 -12.29 14.06
N THR A 74 2.87 -11.79 15.21
CA THR A 74 1.68 -12.39 15.87
C THR A 74 0.36 -11.83 15.36
N GLU A 75 0.36 -10.61 14.83
CA GLU A 75 -0.82 -9.93 14.29
C GLU A 75 -0.43 -9.13 13.04
N HIS A 76 -1.42 -8.74 12.24
CA HIS A 76 -1.23 -7.77 11.17
C HIS A 76 -2.19 -6.59 11.31
N GLY A 77 -1.74 -5.44 10.83
CA GLY A 77 -2.56 -4.25 10.75
C GLY A 77 -1.98 -3.29 9.74
N TYR A 78 -2.79 -2.78 8.83
CA TYR A 78 -2.32 -2.00 7.69
C TYR A 78 -1.48 -0.78 8.10
N HIS A 79 -0.24 -0.75 7.62
CA HIS A 79 0.73 0.33 7.86
C HIS A 79 0.55 1.44 6.82
N ALA A 80 -0.59 2.14 6.85
CA ALA A 80 -1.06 2.98 5.75
C ALA A 80 -0.03 4.00 5.25
N LEU A 81 0.74 4.62 6.14
CA LEU A 81 1.84 5.53 5.79
C LEU A 81 3.21 4.92 6.11
N THR A 82 3.34 4.28 7.28
CA THR A 82 4.62 3.79 7.79
C THR A 82 5.25 2.69 6.94
N PHE A 83 4.43 1.93 6.18
CA PHE A 83 4.92 0.94 5.20
C PHE A 83 5.93 1.56 4.23
N GLY A 84 5.65 2.78 3.76
CA GLY A 84 6.48 3.46 2.77
C GLY A 84 7.88 3.76 3.27
N TRP A 85 8.03 4.20 4.53
CA TRP A 85 9.34 4.46 5.13
C TRP A 85 10.06 3.16 5.52
N LEU A 86 9.33 2.17 6.05
CA LEU A 86 9.90 0.86 6.41
C LEU A 86 10.50 0.14 5.20
N VAL A 87 9.73 0.03 4.11
CA VAL A 87 10.20 -0.60 2.86
C VAL A 87 11.17 0.32 2.13
N GLY A 88 10.99 1.64 2.24
CA GLY A 88 11.93 2.62 1.70
C GLY A 88 13.32 2.50 2.29
N GLU A 89 13.44 2.19 3.59
CA GLU A 89 14.73 1.96 4.24
C GLU A 89 15.44 0.71 3.70
N PHE A 90 14.69 -0.35 3.38
CA PHE A 90 15.25 -1.52 2.69
C PHE A 90 15.84 -1.13 1.33
N VAL A 91 15.13 -0.31 0.54
CA VAL A 91 15.66 0.19 -0.74
C VAL A 91 16.92 1.02 -0.52
N ARG A 92 16.89 1.95 0.43
CA ARG A 92 18.00 2.87 0.71
C ARG A 92 19.25 2.15 1.16
N ARG A 93 19.17 1.22 2.12
CA ARG A 93 20.34 0.50 2.64
C ARG A 93 21.03 -0.36 1.58
N HIS A 94 20.28 -0.89 0.62
CA HIS A 94 20.82 -1.79 -0.40
C HIS A 94 21.20 -1.11 -1.73
N THR A 95 20.78 0.14 -1.93
CA THR A 95 21.01 0.86 -3.20
C THR A 95 21.62 2.25 -3.04
N GLY A 96 21.59 2.83 -1.84
CA GLY A 96 21.96 4.22 -1.59
C GLY A 96 20.93 5.24 -2.11
N MET A 97 19.78 4.80 -2.63
CA MET A 97 18.76 5.64 -3.25
C MET A 97 17.47 5.63 -2.44
N THR A 98 16.74 6.74 -2.46
CA THR A 98 15.32 6.76 -2.08
C THR A 98 14.48 5.91 -3.02
N VAL A 99 13.25 5.56 -2.63
CA VAL A 99 12.32 4.82 -3.52
C VAL A 99 12.05 5.61 -4.80
N GLY A 100 11.87 6.92 -4.71
CA GLY A 100 11.65 7.80 -5.87
C GLY A 100 12.83 7.80 -6.84
N GLU A 101 14.06 7.94 -6.33
CA GLU A 101 15.28 7.87 -7.15
C GLU A 101 15.47 6.50 -7.79
N PHE A 102 15.25 5.42 -7.02
CA PHE A 102 15.34 4.06 -7.53
C PHE A 102 14.33 3.81 -8.65
N THR A 103 13.07 4.19 -8.42
CA THR A 103 11.97 4.02 -9.38
C THR A 103 12.25 4.82 -10.65
N ARG A 104 12.63 6.10 -10.53
CA ARG A 104 12.99 6.94 -11.70
C ARG A 104 14.15 6.35 -12.49
N ARG A 105 15.18 5.86 -11.81
CA ARG A 105 16.35 5.25 -12.47
C ARG A 105 16.02 3.93 -13.17
N ARG A 106 15.07 3.15 -12.64
CA ARG A 106 14.76 1.80 -13.14
C ARG A 106 13.59 1.73 -14.10
N LEU A 107 12.60 2.60 -13.92
CA LEU A 107 11.31 2.58 -14.63
C LEU A 107 11.05 3.88 -15.41
N GLY A 108 11.97 4.85 -15.33
CA GLY A 108 11.80 6.16 -15.95
C GLY A 108 10.75 7.01 -15.24
N ASP A 109 10.18 7.97 -15.97
CA ASP A 109 9.23 8.96 -15.43
C ASP A 109 7.77 8.47 -15.42
N GLN A 110 7.56 7.15 -15.58
CA GLN A 110 6.22 6.52 -15.61
C GLN A 110 5.56 6.47 -14.22
N LEU A 111 6.35 6.23 -13.19
CA LEU A 111 5.91 6.11 -11.80
C LEU A 111 6.66 7.12 -10.93
N LEU A 112 6.05 8.27 -10.68
CA LEU A 112 6.71 9.37 -9.98
C LEU A 112 6.39 9.31 -8.49
N ILE A 113 7.41 8.97 -7.70
CA ILE A 113 7.41 9.17 -6.24
C ILE A 113 8.37 10.32 -5.97
N GLY A 114 7.86 11.44 -5.47
CA GLY A 114 8.59 12.70 -5.37
C GLY A 114 8.47 13.52 -6.66
N ALA A 115 7.23 13.72 -7.11
CA ALA A 115 6.93 14.48 -8.31
C ALA A 115 7.27 15.97 -8.08
N SER A 116 7.86 16.61 -9.08
CA SER A 116 8.20 18.04 -9.02
C SER A 116 8.06 18.70 -10.40
N GLY A 117 8.13 20.03 -10.43
CA GLY A 117 8.13 20.78 -11.68
C GLY A 117 6.86 20.59 -12.52
N ALA A 118 7.01 20.17 -13.77
CA ALA A 118 5.90 20.00 -14.71
C ALA A 118 4.92 18.92 -14.26
N ALA A 119 5.41 17.79 -13.72
CA ALA A 119 4.57 16.69 -13.28
C ALA A 119 3.54 17.11 -12.22
N VAL A 120 3.92 17.98 -11.27
CA VAL A 120 2.99 18.50 -10.25
C VAL A 120 1.96 19.46 -10.86
N ARG A 121 2.34 20.24 -11.86
CA ARG A 121 1.41 21.19 -12.53
C ARG A 121 0.40 20.47 -13.42
N GLU A 122 0.81 19.36 -14.02
CA GLU A 122 0.00 18.56 -14.93
C GLU A 122 -0.83 17.50 -14.21
N ALA A 123 -0.48 17.15 -12.97
CA ALA A 123 -1.24 16.22 -12.14
C ALA A 123 -2.68 16.69 -11.94
N ALA A 124 -3.63 15.80 -12.24
CA ALA A 124 -5.03 16.05 -11.96
C ALA A 124 -5.25 16.22 -10.45
N ARG A 125 -5.91 17.31 -10.06
CA ARG A 125 -6.24 17.57 -8.66
C ARG A 125 -7.29 16.58 -8.17
N ILE A 126 -7.02 16.02 -7.00
CA ILE A 126 -7.91 15.14 -6.28
C ILE A 126 -9.06 15.96 -5.68
N SER A 127 -10.29 15.51 -5.89
CA SER A 127 -11.51 16.10 -5.35
C SER A 127 -12.25 15.08 -4.49
N SER A 128 -13.07 15.57 -3.57
CA SER A 128 -13.95 14.74 -2.75
C SER A 128 -15.40 14.91 -3.23
N PRO A 129 -16.24 13.87 -3.12
CA PRO A 129 -17.63 13.96 -3.52
C PRO A 129 -18.42 14.69 -2.41
N PRO A 130 -19.64 15.17 -2.72
CA PRO A 130 -20.53 15.77 -1.73
C PRO A 130 -20.75 14.86 -0.51
N PRO A 131 -21.01 15.41 0.71
CA PRO A 131 -21.24 14.61 1.93
C PRO A 131 -22.22 13.45 1.77
N GLU A 132 -23.33 13.66 1.07
CA GLU A 132 -24.38 12.67 0.83
C GLU A 132 -23.91 11.47 0.00
N GLN A 133 -22.81 11.62 -0.76
CA GLN A 133 -22.18 10.53 -1.53
C GLN A 133 -21.00 9.88 -0.79
N ARG A 134 -20.76 10.26 0.47
CA ARG A 134 -19.73 9.68 1.34
C ARG A 134 -20.31 8.78 2.43
N VAL A 135 -21.64 8.68 2.49
CA VAL A 135 -22.33 7.85 3.49
C VAL A 135 -22.11 6.38 3.15
N TRP A 136 -21.63 5.63 4.13
CA TRP A 136 -21.44 4.19 4.00
C TRP A 136 -22.77 3.45 4.10
N SER A 137 -22.89 2.35 3.35
CA SER A 137 -24.09 1.53 3.39
C SER A 137 -23.76 0.07 3.07
N VAL A 138 -24.30 -0.83 3.89
CA VAL A 138 -24.25 -2.29 3.70
C VAL A 138 -24.96 -2.74 2.43
N GLU A 139 -26.01 -2.01 2.00
CA GLU A 139 -26.76 -2.31 0.77
C GLU A 139 -25.85 -2.26 -0.47
N ASN A 140 -24.80 -1.44 -0.38
CA ASN A 140 -23.88 -1.23 -1.48
C ASN A 140 -22.55 -1.94 -1.31
N ALA A 141 -22.25 -2.62 -0.19
CA ALA A 141 -21.00 -3.33 0.08
C ALA A 141 -20.95 -4.70 -0.65
N PRO A 142 -19.77 -5.22 -1.06
CA PRO A 142 -19.60 -6.64 -1.40
C PRO A 142 -19.86 -7.46 -0.13
N PRO A 143 -19.89 -8.80 -0.13
CA PRO A 143 -20.40 -9.57 1.02
C PRO A 143 -19.51 -9.41 2.25
N ILE A 144 -19.79 -8.36 3.03
CA ILE A 144 -19.13 -8.00 4.27
C ILE A 144 -20.22 -8.03 5.32
N PRO A 145 -20.03 -8.78 6.41
CA PRO A 145 -21.01 -8.86 7.49
C PRO A 145 -21.35 -7.48 8.06
N ASP A 146 -22.61 -7.28 8.45
CA ASP A 146 -23.09 -6.03 9.06
C ASP A 146 -22.24 -5.64 10.29
N ASP A 147 -21.85 -6.61 11.12
CA ASP A 147 -20.99 -6.39 12.29
C ASP A 147 -19.62 -5.84 11.89
N THR A 148 -19.04 -6.31 10.78
CA THR A 148 -17.77 -5.79 10.25
C THR A 148 -17.92 -4.33 9.81
N VAL A 149 -19.03 -3.98 9.15
CA VAL A 149 -19.28 -2.59 8.76
C VAL A 149 -19.43 -1.70 10.00
N ALA A 150 -20.17 -2.15 11.01
CA ALA A 150 -20.30 -1.42 12.27
C ALA A 150 -18.95 -1.21 12.99
N GLU A 151 -18.06 -2.21 12.99
CA GLU A 151 -16.71 -2.05 13.54
C GLU A 151 -15.88 -1.01 12.77
N MET A 152 -15.96 -1.00 11.44
CA MET A 152 -15.25 -0.03 10.62
C MET A 152 -15.80 1.40 10.84
N GLU A 153 -17.11 1.56 10.91
CA GLU A 153 -17.76 2.83 11.22
C GLU A 153 -17.32 3.37 12.60
N ALA A 154 -17.29 2.51 13.61
CA ALA A 154 -16.81 2.87 14.94
C ALA A 154 -15.35 3.31 14.92
N ALA A 155 -14.48 2.59 14.20
CA ALA A 155 -13.07 2.96 14.07
C ALA A 155 -12.88 4.31 13.38
N ILE A 156 -13.69 4.65 12.39
CA ILE A 156 -13.57 5.96 11.70
C ILE A 156 -14.18 7.11 12.49
N GLY A 157 -15.23 6.83 13.26
CA GLY A 157 -15.85 7.81 14.15
C GLY A 157 -14.98 8.21 15.34
N ASP A 158 -14.01 7.36 15.71
CA ASP A 158 -13.07 7.60 16.81
C ASP A 158 -11.72 8.14 16.28
N SER A 159 -11.40 9.40 16.61
CA SER A 159 -10.15 10.04 16.20
C SER A 159 -8.90 9.39 16.80
N GLU A 160 -9.05 8.66 17.91
CA GLU A 160 -7.95 7.96 18.59
C GLU A 160 -7.77 6.52 18.12
N SER A 161 -8.65 6.04 17.22
CA SER A 161 -8.55 4.69 16.67
C SER A 161 -7.25 4.48 15.89
N LEU A 162 -6.84 3.22 15.79
CA LEU A 162 -5.68 2.86 14.96
C LEU A 162 -5.90 3.21 13.49
N PHE A 163 -7.14 3.13 12.99
CA PHE A 163 -7.48 3.49 11.62
C PHE A 163 -7.12 4.95 11.31
N ILE A 164 -7.60 5.87 12.15
CA ILE A 164 -7.37 7.31 11.98
C ILE A 164 -5.89 7.64 12.21
N ARG A 165 -5.28 7.10 13.29
CA ARG A 165 -3.88 7.36 13.63
C ARG A 165 -2.89 6.84 12.58
N ALA A 166 -3.17 5.71 11.93
CA ALA A 166 -2.32 5.14 10.88
C ALA A 166 -2.36 5.96 9.58
N SER A 167 -3.48 6.64 9.32
CA SER A 167 -3.76 7.29 8.03
C SER A 167 -3.62 8.82 8.05
N SER A 168 -3.55 9.43 9.24
CA SER A 168 -3.70 10.89 9.41
C SER A 168 -2.49 11.56 10.06
N ASN A 169 -1.39 10.85 10.28
CA ASN A 169 -0.16 11.41 10.83
C ASN A 169 1.03 11.05 9.92
N PRO A 170 1.65 12.03 9.24
CA PRO A 170 1.33 13.46 9.21
C PRO A 170 -0.03 13.80 8.57
N VAL A 171 -0.64 14.91 8.98
CA VAL A 171 -1.81 15.48 8.29
C VAL A 171 -1.33 16.13 7.00
N ALA A 172 -1.85 15.69 5.86
CA ALA A 172 -1.39 16.12 4.54
C ALA A 172 -2.54 16.35 3.56
N SER A 173 -2.30 17.22 2.58
CA SER A 173 -3.13 17.36 1.39
C SER A 173 -2.39 16.76 0.20
N TYR A 174 -2.95 15.73 -0.42
CA TYR A 174 -2.36 15.10 -1.62
C TYR A 174 -2.49 15.95 -2.89
N ASN A 175 -3.00 17.19 -2.77
CA ASN A 175 -2.94 18.22 -3.80
C ASN A 175 -1.82 19.24 -3.55
N ASP A 176 -1.13 19.16 -2.41
CA ASP A 176 -0.05 20.08 -2.04
C ASP A 176 1.24 19.70 -2.79
N PRO A 177 1.84 20.62 -3.57
CA PRO A 177 3.14 20.41 -4.21
C PRO A 177 4.23 19.92 -3.26
N GLU A 178 4.25 20.37 -2.00
CA GLU A 178 5.27 19.94 -1.03
C GLU A 178 5.09 18.45 -0.67
N VAL A 179 3.85 17.99 -0.49
CA VAL A 179 3.54 16.58 -0.21
C VAL A 179 3.87 15.70 -1.43
N LEU A 180 3.54 16.16 -2.64
CA LEU A 180 3.86 15.44 -3.87
C LEU A 180 5.38 15.33 -4.10
N ALA A 181 6.13 16.39 -3.78
CA ALA A 181 7.58 16.42 -3.88
C ALA A 181 8.28 15.63 -2.77
N ALA A 182 7.67 15.51 -1.58
CA ALA A 182 8.22 14.76 -0.45
C ALA A 182 8.39 13.26 -0.73
N GLY A 183 7.70 12.73 -1.73
CA GLY A 183 7.96 11.38 -2.25
C GLY A 183 7.69 10.26 -1.26
N TRP A 184 6.57 10.34 -0.55
CA TRP A 184 6.13 9.31 0.38
C TRP A 184 5.77 8.02 -0.36
N PRO A 185 6.50 6.91 -0.19
CA PRO A 185 6.30 5.73 -1.04
C PRO A 185 4.92 5.08 -0.89
N ALA A 186 4.28 5.21 0.27
CA ALA A 186 2.97 4.62 0.53
C ALA A 186 1.78 5.42 -0.04
N ALA A 187 1.94 6.71 -0.33
CA ALA A 187 0.81 7.59 -0.66
C ALA A 187 1.11 8.71 -1.68
N GLY A 188 2.36 8.84 -2.13
CA GLY A 188 2.85 9.94 -2.97
C GLY A 188 3.11 9.58 -4.43
N LEU A 189 2.60 8.44 -4.91
CA LEU A 189 2.73 8.05 -6.32
C LEU A 189 1.85 8.94 -7.22
N VAL A 190 2.45 9.54 -8.23
CA VAL A 190 1.77 10.20 -9.34
C VAL A 190 2.06 9.41 -10.62
N ALA A 191 1.01 8.91 -11.27
CA ALA A 191 1.09 8.13 -12.49
C ALA A 191 -0.21 8.21 -13.28
N THR A 192 -0.16 7.89 -14.58
CA THR A 192 -1.38 7.63 -15.35
C THR A 192 -1.85 6.20 -15.15
N ALA A 193 -3.13 5.91 -15.44
CA ALA A 193 -3.61 4.53 -15.45
C ALA A 193 -2.83 3.65 -16.44
N ARG A 194 -2.41 4.20 -17.59
CA ARG A 194 -1.61 3.47 -18.57
C ARG A 194 -0.26 3.06 -18.00
N ASP A 195 0.45 3.99 -17.35
CA ASP A 195 1.77 3.74 -16.79
C ASP A 195 1.71 2.71 -15.65
N LEU A 196 0.70 2.82 -14.79
CA LEU A 196 0.50 1.85 -13.71
C LEU A 196 0.14 0.46 -14.26
N ALA A 197 -0.72 0.37 -15.29
CA ALA A 197 -1.03 -0.91 -15.93
C ALA A 197 0.20 -1.51 -16.63
N ASN A 198 1.03 -0.69 -17.30
CA ASN A 198 2.27 -1.15 -17.92
C ASN A 198 3.24 -1.73 -16.88
N PHE A 199 3.39 -1.07 -15.72
CA PHE A 199 4.21 -1.59 -14.62
C PHE A 199 3.76 -2.98 -14.16
N TYR A 200 2.45 -3.17 -13.97
CA TYR A 200 1.89 -4.47 -13.63
C TYR A 200 2.08 -5.51 -14.75
N GLY A 201 1.97 -5.08 -16.01
CA GLY A 201 2.29 -5.89 -17.19
C GLY A 201 3.75 -6.35 -17.22
N ASP A 202 4.68 -5.45 -16.91
CA ASP A 202 6.12 -5.73 -16.85
C ASP A 202 6.49 -6.64 -15.68
N LEU A 203 5.73 -6.62 -14.58
CA LEU A 203 5.86 -7.59 -13.49
C LEU A 203 5.50 -8.99 -13.97
N ILE A 204 4.27 -9.19 -14.48
CA ILE A 204 3.80 -10.52 -14.90
C ILE A 204 4.51 -11.04 -16.15
N GLY A 205 5.00 -10.13 -17.01
CA GLY A 205 5.84 -10.45 -18.18
C GLY A 205 7.26 -10.86 -17.82
N GLY A 206 7.68 -10.70 -16.57
CA GLY A 206 9.01 -11.08 -16.10
C GLY A 206 10.12 -10.08 -16.42
N THR A 207 9.77 -8.87 -16.87
CA THR A 207 10.72 -7.81 -17.23
C THR A 207 11.40 -7.22 -15.98
N LEU A 208 10.66 -7.05 -14.89
CA LEU A 208 11.16 -6.39 -13.68
C LEU A 208 11.73 -7.36 -12.64
N VAL A 209 11.14 -8.55 -12.53
CA VAL A 209 11.50 -9.62 -11.60
C VAL A 209 11.31 -10.97 -12.29
N ALA A 210 12.07 -11.98 -11.88
CA ALA A 210 11.92 -13.32 -12.40
C ALA A 210 10.53 -13.88 -12.04
N PRO A 211 9.88 -14.65 -12.93
CA PRO A 211 8.54 -15.18 -12.67
C PRO A 211 8.44 -16.00 -11.37
N GLY A 212 9.48 -16.77 -11.03
CA GLY A 212 9.54 -17.52 -9.76
C GLY A 212 9.59 -16.61 -8.53
N PHE A 213 10.32 -15.50 -8.61
CA PHE A 213 10.38 -14.51 -7.53
C PHE A 213 9.04 -13.79 -7.35
N LEU A 214 8.37 -13.44 -8.46
CA LEU A 214 7.03 -12.83 -8.39
C LEU A 214 6.02 -13.77 -7.75
N ARG A 215 5.99 -15.05 -8.13
CA ARG A 215 5.09 -16.05 -7.51
C ARG A 215 5.29 -16.12 -6.00
N GLU A 216 6.54 -16.17 -5.55
CA GLU A 216 6.86 -16.18 -4.12
C GLU A 216 6.45 -14.87 -3.41
N ALA A 217 6.59 -13.73 -4.09
CA ALA A 217 6.20 -12.43 -3.56
C ALA A 217 4.68 -12.27 -3.40
N ILE A 218 3.87 -12.99 -4.19
CA ILE A 218 2.40 -12.92 -4.10
C ILE A 218 1.79 -14.08 -3.30
N THR A 219 2.60 -15.03 -2.82
CA THR A 219 2.16 -16.06 -1.87
C THR A 219 1.61 -15.40 -0.60
N GLU A 220 0.43 -15.82 -0.17
CA GLU A 220 -0.21 -15.32 1.05
C GLU A 220 0.69 -15.53 2.28
N ARG A 221 0.98 -14.42 2.98
CA ARG A 221 1.74 -14.41 4.24
C ARG A 221 0.86 -14.24 5.45
N VAL A 222 -0.28 -13.57 5.26
CA VAL A 222 -1.27 -13.35 6.30
C VAL A 222 -2.64 -13.13 5.69
N ARG A 223 -3.66 -13.64 6.36
CA ARG A 223 -5.08 -13.36 6.15
C ARG A 223 -5.78 -13.30 7.50
N GLY A 224 -6.73 -12.38 7.63
CA GLY A 224 -7.62 -12.31 8.79
C GLY A 224 -8.08 -10.89 9.07
N CYS A 225 -8.72 -10.69 10.22
CA CYS A 225 -9.18 -9.39 10.66
C CYS A 225 -7.99 -8.45 10.92
N ASP A 226 -7.88 -7.41 10.10
CA ASP A 226 -6.83 -6.40 10.18
C ASP A 226 -7.02 -5.51 11.41
N ARG A 227 -5.98 -5.37 12.24
CA ARG A 227 -6.07 -4.54 13.47
C ARG A 227 -6.34 -3.07 13.20
N VAL A 228 -5.97 -2.57 12.02
CA VAL A 228 -6.15 -1.17 11.61
C VAL A 228 -7.43 -1.02 10.79
N LEU A 229 -7.59 -1.83 9.75
CA LEU A 229 -8.71 -1.68 8.82
C LEU A 229 -10.05 -2.23 9.36
N ARG A 230 -10.01 -3.11 10.37
CA ARG A 230 -11.19 -3.71 11.02
C ARG A 230 -12.07 -4.59 10.12
N LEU A 231 -11.51 -5.07 9.01
CA LEU A 231 -12.11 -6.07 8.13
C LEU A 231 -11.05 -7.09 7.72
N GLU A 232 -11.47 -8.16 7.03
CA GLU A 232 -10.52 -9.11 6.49
C GLU A 232 -9.63 -8.47 5.42
N SER A 233 -8.32 -8.53 5.65
CA SER A 233 -7.30 -8.24 4.66
C SER A 233 -6.40 -9.47 4.45
N ALA A 234 -5.78 -9.55 3.27
CA ALA A 234 -4.80 -10.56 2.95
C ALA A 234 -3.61 -9.93 2.22
N PHE A 235 -2.40 -10.35 2.55
CA PHE A 235 -1.17 -9.80 2.00
C PHE A 235 -0.16 -10.87 1.59
N GLY A 236 0.50 -10.63 0.48
CA GLY A 236 1.80 -11.21 0.14
C GLY A 236 2.94 -10.34 0.67
N LEU A 237 4.05 -10.28 -0.06
CA LEU A 237 5.16 -9.37 0.20
C LEU A 237 4.88 -7.98 -0.41
N GLY A 238 4.10 -7.16 0.30
CA GLY A 238 3.77 -5.78 -0.08
C GLY A 238 2.61 -5.65 -1.06
N TYR A 239 2.06 -6.76 -1.54
CA TYR A 239 0.86 -6.79 -2.38
C TYR A 239 -0.36 -7.17 -1.53
N MET A 240 -1.47 -6.46 -1.73
CA MET A 240 -2.78 -6.93 -1.27
C MET A 240 -3.24 -8.09 -2.17
N LEU A 241 -3.89 -9.06 -1.53
CA LEU A 241 -4.51 -10.21 -2.18
C LEU A 241 -6.04 -10.14 -2.04
N PRO A 242 -6.80 -10.88 -2.88
CA PRO A 242 -8.25 -10.94 -2.78
C PRO A 242 -8.75 -11.22 -1.36
N SER A 243 -9.56 -10.29 -0.86
CA SER A 243 -10.09 -10.24 0.51
C SER A 243 -11.25 -9.22 0.56
N GLN A 244 -11.86 -9.01 1.72
CA GLN A 244 -12.95 -8.02 1.86
C GLN A 244 -12.50 -6.59 1.49
N ASN A 245 -11.23 -6.25 1.72
CA ASN A 245 -10.66 -4.94 1.36
C ASN A 245 -10.18 -4.85 -0.10
N PHE A 246 -10.13 -5.96 -0.84
CA PHE A 246 -9.70 -5.98 -2.24
C PHE A 246 -10.55 -6.99 -3.04
N VAL A 247 -11.75 -6.57 -3.41
CA VAL A 247 -12.73 -7.43 -4.06
C VAL A 247 -12.54 -7.46 -5.57
N VAL A 248 -12.48 -8.67 -6.12
CA VAL A 248 -12.38 -8.99 -7.54
C VAL A 248 -13.35 -10.13 -7.92
N PRO A 249 -13.72 -10.28 -9.21
CA PRO A 249 -14.54 -11.39 -9.67
C PRO A 249 -13.94 -12.76 -9.30
N GLU A 250 -14.79 -13.78 -9.09
CA GLU A 250 -14.36 -15.14 -8.70
C GLU A 250 -13.26 -15.73 -9.61
N PRO A 251 -13.34 -15.64 -10.95
CA PRO A 251 -12.28 -16.16 -11.83
C PRO A 251 -10.91 -15.52 -11.59
N ALA A 252 -10.87 -14.29 -11.07
CA ALA A 252 -9.66 -13.53 -10.82
C ALA A 252 -8.94 -13.93 -9.50
N GLN A 253 -9.69 -14.48 -8.55
CA GLN A 253 -9.23 -14.66 -7.17
C GLN A 253 -7.97 -15.54 -7.01
N PRO A 254 -7.75 -16.61 -7.79
CA PRO A 254 -6.59 -17.50 -7.57
C PRO A 254 -5.22 -16.84 -7.74
N THR A 255 -5.11 -15.84 -8.63
CA THR A 255 -3.82 -15.34 -9.11
C THR A 255 -3.72 -13.82 -9.21
N VAL A 256 -4.79 -13.09 -8.85
CA VAL A 256 -4.73 -11.63 -8.76
C VAL A 256 -3.92 -11.17 -7.56
N PHE A 257 -3.10 -10.16 -7.80
CA PHE A 257 -2.41 -9.39 -6.77
C PHE A 257 -2.35 -7.92 -7.17
N GLY A 258 -2.23 -7.02 -6.20
CA GLY A 258 -2.15 -5.59 -6.50
C GLY A 258 -2.28 -4.74 -5.26
N HIS A 259 -2.87 -3.56 -5.42
CA HIS A 259 -3.20 -2.70 -4.29
C HIS A 259 -4.36 -1.72 -4.65
N PRO A 260 -5.49 -1.74 -3.94
CA PRO A 260 -6.47 -0.67 -3.97
C PRO A 260 -5.96 0.56 -3.20
N GLY A 261 -6.30 1.76 -3.65
CA GLY A 261 -5.94 3.02 -3.03
C GLY A 261 -7.16 3.76 -2.46
N ALA A 262 -6.93 4.53 -1.40
CA ALA A 262 -7.97 5.35 -0.79
C ALA A 262 -8.59 6.31 -1.81
N GLY A 263 -9.93 6.32 -1.91
CA GLY A 263 -10.64 7.10 -2.92
C GLY A 263 -10.89 6.39 -4.25
N GLY A 264 -10.55 5.10 -4.34
CA GLY A 264 -11.05 4.20 -5.38
C GLY A 264 -10.09 3.92 -6.52
N SER A 265 -8.83 4.38 -6.44
CA SER A 265 -7.80 3.91 -7.37
C SER A 265 -7.49 2.44 -7.14
N VAL A 266 -7.03 1.74 -8.18
CA VAL A 266 -6.51 0.37 -8.06
C VAL A 266 -5.52 0.12 -9.17
N GLY A 267 -4.44 -0.60 -8.85
CA GLY A 267 -3.60 -1.26 -9.83
C GLY A 267 -3.47 -2.72 -9.45
N LEU A 268 -3.59 -3.62 -10.43
CA LEU A 268 -3.51 -5.06 -10.21
C LEU A 268 -2.98 -5.79 -11.44
N ALA A 269 -2.56 -7.03 -11.22
CA ALA A 269 -2.30 -7.99 -12.27
C ALA A 269 -2.85 -9.37 -11.92
N ASP A 270 -3.08 -10.18 -12.95
CA ASP A 270 -3.44 -11.60 -12.86
C ASP A 270 -2.41 -12.43 -13.65
N LEU A 271 -1.73 -13.36 -12.96
CA LEU A 271 -0.76 -14.24 -13.60
C LEU A 271 -1.36 -15.26 -14.58
N GLU A 272 -2.53 -15.81 -14.27
CA GLU A 272 -3.16 -16.88 -15.05
C GLU A 272 -3.78 -16.31 -16.33
N HIS A 273 -4.59 -15.27 -16.16
CA HIS A 273 -5.29 -14.60 -17.27
C HIS A 273 -4.41 -13.60 -18.04
N LYS A 274 -3.19 -13.35 -17.55
CA LYS A 274 -2.21 -12.39 -18.12
C LYS A 274 -2.79 -10.98 -18.26
N ILE A 275 -3.56 -10.56 -17.26
CA ILE A 275 -4.17 -9.24 -17.22
C ILE A 275 -3.28 -8.30 -16.40
N ALA A 276 -3.11 -7.08 -16.90
CA ALA A 276 -2.67 -5.95 -16.09
C ALA A 276 -3.71 -4.84 -16.21
N PHE A 277 -4.16 -4.32 -15.07
CA PHE A 277 -5.25 -3.36 -15.00
C PHE A 277 -4.90 -2.23 -14.04
N ALA A 278 -5.30 -1.00 -14.40
CA ALA A 278 -5.26 0.12 -13.49
C ALA A 278 -6.42 1.07 -13.73
N PHE A 279 -6.96 1.60 -12.64
CA PHE A 279 -7.97 2.64 -12.61
C PHE A 279 -7.51 3.74 -11.66
N VAL A 280 -7.39 4.97 -12.17
CA VAL A 280 -6.81 6.11 -11.44
C VAL A 280 -7.78 7.30 -11.55
N PRO A 281 -8.76 7.42 -10.62
CA PRO A 281 -9.70 8.53 -10.62
C PRO A 281 -9.12 9.76 -9.92
N ASN A 282 -9.56 10.96 -10.31
CA ASN A 282 -9.30 12.20 -9.57
C ASN A 282 -10.51 12.66 -8.72
N LEU A 283 -11.69 12.07 -8.90
CA LEU A 283 -12.80 12.18 -7.95
C LEU A 283 -12.77 10.98 -7.01
N ARG A 284 -12.32 11.21 -5.78
CA ARG A 284 -12.31 10.19 -4.73
C ARG A 284 -13.73 9.72 -4.49
N ARG A 285 -13.93 8.41 -4.41
CA ARG A 285 -15.13 7.83 -3.81
C ARG A 285 -14.75 6.55 -3.09
N ASP A 286 -15.50 6.26 -2.04
CA ASP A 286 -15.28 5.08 -1.24
C ASP A 286 -16.16 3.94 -1.76
N TRP A 287 -15.63 2.72 -1.77
CA TRP A 287 -16.39 1.55 -2.19
C TRP A 287 -17.45 1.17 -1.15
N LEU A 288 -17.27 1.51 0.13
CA LEU A 288 -18.29 1.39 1.18
C LEU A 288 -19.41 2.42 1.03
N ALA A 289 -19.12 3.54 0.38
CA ALA A 289 -20.12 4.50 -0.09
C ALA A 289 -20.72 4.11 -1.46
N GLY A 290 -20.54 2.86 -1.90
CA GLY A 290 -21.09 2.30 -3.12
C GLY A 290 -20.33 2.63 -4.41
N ASP A 291 -19.08 3.09 -4.32
CA ASP A 291 -18.26 3.19 -5.54
C ASP A 291 -17.94 1.80 -6.10
N ARG A 292 -18.43 1.57 -7.31
CA ARG A 292 -18.26 0.32 -8.05
C ARG A 292 -17.56 0.54 -9.39
N ARG A 293 -17.02 1.74 -9.66
CA ARG A 293 -16.39 2.05 -10.95
C ARG A 293 -15.25 1.09 -11.28
N ALA A 294 -14.28 0.96 -10.38
CA ALA A 294 -13.15 0.05 -10.56
C ALA A 294 -13.62 -1.41 -10.67
N TYR A 295 -14.46 -1.87 -9.73
CA TYR A 295 -14.98 -3.24 -9.72
C TYR A 295 -15.72 -3.60 -11.01
N ARG A 296 -16.62 -2.74 -11.49
CA ARG A 296 -17.38 -2.97 -12.74
C ARG A 296 -16.48 -3.05 -13.97
N LEU A 297 -15.43 -2.22 -14.01
CA LEU A 297 -14.44 -2.29 -15.10
C LEU A 297 -13.63 -3.58 -15.04
N ILE A 298 -13.21 -4.01 -13.85
CA ILE A 298 -12.52 -5.30 -13.67
C ILE A 298 -13.44 -6.44 -14.09
N ALA A 299 -14.68 -6.49 -13.60
CA ALA A 299 -15.67 -7.50 -14.00
C ALA A 299 -15.85 -7.56 -15.52
N ALA A 300 -16.02 -6.41 -16.18
CA ALA A 300 -16.14 -6.34 -17.63
C ALA A 300 -14.89 -6.84 -18.40
N VAL A 301 -13.69 -6.73 -17.82
CA VAL A 301 -12.47 -7.33 -18.40
C VAL A 301 -12.53 -8.86 -18.33
N TYR A 302 -12.94 -9.43 -17.19
CA TYR A 302 -13.05 -10.89 -17.05
C TYR A 302 -14.20 -11.49 -17.84
N ASP A 303 -15.31 -10.77 -17.98
CA ASP A 303 -16.44 -11.19 -18.83
C ASP A 303 -16.08 -11.25 -20.33
N ALA A 304 -14.96 -10.63 -20.72
CA ALA A 304 -14.48 -10.55 -22.10
C ALA A 304 -13.34 -11.54 -22.43
N LEU A 305 -12.94 -12.40 -21.49
CA LEU A 305 -11.94 -13.47 -21.69
C LEU A 305 -12.55 -14.69 -22.39
#